data_AF-A0A2E9ZL38-F1
#
_entry.id   AF-A0A2E9ZL38-F1
#
_cell.length_a   1.000
_cell.length_b   1.000
_cell.length_c   1.000
_cell.angle_alpha   90.00
_cell.angle_beta   90.00
_cell.angle_gamma   90.00
#
_symmetry.space_group_name_H-M   'P 1'
#
loop_
_entity.id
_entity.type
_entity.pdbx_description
1 polymer ?
#
loop_
_entity_poly.entity_id
_entity_poly.type
_entity_poly.pdbx_seq_one_letter_code
_entity_poly.pdbx_strand_id
1 'polypeptide(L)' 'MANKPEETFVLALFEINIQNYPHSDNIYNSMGDYYVEQADTAKAIEHLTKALGLGTGPESQEKLDNLKPGS' A
#
# COMPACT_ATOMS: atom_id res chain seq x y z
N MET A 1 -9.93 -9.40 14.13
CA MET A 1 -8.83 -10.25 14.65
C MET A 1 -7.72 -9.30 15.01
N ALA A 2 -7.08 -9.43 16.18
CA ALA A 2 -5.95 -8.55 16.52
C ALA A 2 -4.78 -8.90 15.59
N ASN A 3 -4.19 -7.89 14.95
CA ASN A 3 -3.00 -8.06 14.12
C ASN A 3 -1.89 -8.69 14.97
N LYS A 4 -1.08 -9.56 14.36
CA LYS A 4 0.03 -10.16 15.08
C LYS A 4 1.07 -9.08 15.45
N PRO A 5 1.89 -9.28 16.50
CA PRO A 5 2.90 -8.29 16.90
C PRO A 5 3.83 -7.88 15.74
N GLU A 6 4.19 -8.81 14.87
CA GLU A 6 4.99 -8.56 13.67
C GLU A 6 4.28 -7.66 12.65
N GLU A 7 2.97 -7.84 12.44
CA GLU A 7 2.17 -7.03 11.51
C GLU A 7 2.05 -5.58 11.99
N THR A 8 2.00 -5.37 13.32
CA THR A 8 1.95 -4.04 13.94
C THR A 8 3.30 -3.32 13.79
N PHE A 9 4.41 -4.06 13.91
CA PHE A 9 5.74 -3.50 13.70
C PHE A 9 5.98 -3.08 12.25
N VAL A 10 5.56 -3.92 11.29
CA VAL A 10 5.65 -3.60 9.86
C VAL A 10 4.86 -2.34 9.51
N LEU A 11 3.63 -2.21 10.01
CA LEU A 11 2.82 -1.01 9.80
C LEU A 11 3.52 0.25 10.34
N ALA A 12 4.05 0.19 11.56
CA ALA A 12 4.76 1.32 12.18
C ALA A 12 6.00 1.75 11.36
N LEU A 13 6.73 0.80 10.76
CA LEU A 13 7.86 1.10 9.88
C LEU A 13 7.42 1.86 8.62
N PHE A 14 6.32 1.43 7.99
CA PHE A 14 5.78 2.14 6.83
C PHE A 14 5.27 3.54 7.19
N GLU A 15 4.60 3.69 8.34
CA GLU A 15 4.12 5.00 8.81
C GLU A 15 5.28 5.99 9.04
N ILE A 16 6.36 5.56 9.69
CA ILE A 16 7.56 6.38 9.88
C ILE A 16 8.21 6.73 8.53
N ASN A 17 8.25 5.78 7.59
CA ASN A 17 8.78 6.02 6.25
C ASN A 17 7.94 7.03 5.46
N ILE A 18 6.60 6.97 5.54
CA ILE A 18 5.72 7.97 4.92
C ILE A 18 5.96 9.35 5.51
N GLN A 19 6.14 9.46 6.84
CA GLN A 19 6.43 10.73 7.49
C GLN A 19 7.75 11.34 7.01
N ASN A 20 8.80 10.53 6.85
CA ASN A 20 10.12 10.98 6.42
C ASN A 20 10.24 11.19 4.90
N TYR A 21 9.50 10.43 4.11
CA TYR A 21 9.58 10.39 2.65
C TYR A 21 8.18 10.41 2.00
N PRO A 22 7.40 11.49 2.19
CA PRO A 22 5.98 11.53 1.80
C PRO A 22 5.72 11.48 0.30
N HIS A 23 6.76 11.60 -0.53
CA HIS A 23 6.69 11.52 -2.00
C HIS A 23 7.37 10.25 -2.56
N SER A 24 7.77 9.31 -1.69
CA SER A 24 8.29 8.02 -2.16
C SER A 24 7.14 7.12 -2.56
N ASP A 25 6.98 7.01 -3.87
CA ASP A 25 6.05 6.12 -4.55
C ASP A 25 6.21 4.65 -4.08
N ASN A 26 7.46 4.17 -3.96
CA ASN A 26 7.79 2.83 -3.47
C ASN A 26 7.23 2.55 -2.06
N ILE A 27 7.28 3.52 -1.14
CA ILE A 27 6.76 3.33 0.23
C ILE A 27 5.24 3.15 0.20
N TYR A 28 4.52 3.91 -0.63
CA TYR A 28 3.08 3.72 -0.79
C TYR A 28 2.74 2.41 -1.53
N ASN A 29 3.56 1.98 -2.49
CA ASN A 29 3.38 0.68 -3.16
C ASN A 29 3.49 -0.47 -2.15
N SER A 30 4.54 -0.47 -1.31
CA SER A 30 4.72 -1.48 -0.26
C SER A 30 3.64 -1.44 0.82
N MET A 31 3.16 -0.25 1.19
CA MET A 31 2.02 -0.12 2.11
C MET A 31 0.73 -0.68 1.48
N GLY A 32 0.56 -0.51 0.17
CA GLY A 32 -0.50 -1.14 -0.61
C GLY A 32 -0.46 -2.66 -0.51
N ASP A 33 0.70 -3.26 -0.77
CA ASP A 33 0.91 -4.72 -0.66
C ASP A 33 0.62 -5.25 0.75
N TYR A 34 1.07 -4.53 1.79
CA TYR A 34 0.73 -4.87 3.17
C TYR A 34 -0.79 -4.97 3.36
N TYR A 35 -1.56 -4.01 2.86
CA TYR A 35 -3.02 -4.06 3.00
C TYR A 35 -3.69 -5.11 2.10
N VAL A 36 -3.06 -5.51 0.98
CA VAL A 36 -3.49 -6.70 0.22
C VAL A 36 -3.36 -7.96 1.08
N GLU A 37 -2.23 -8.15 1.75
CA GLU A 37 -1.99 -9.30 2.64
C GLU A 37 -2.97 -9.34 3.83
N GLN A 38 -3.34 -8.17 4.35
CA GLN A 38 -4.33 -8.03 5.43
C GLN A 38 -5.78 -8.12 4.95
N ALA A 39 -6.03 -8.34 3.65
CA ALA A 39 -7.34 -8.33 3.01
C ALA A 39 -8.15 -7.02 3.23
N ASP A 40 -7.44 -5.90 3.48
CA ASP A 40 -8.04 -4.57 3.57
C ASP A 40 -7.95 -3.88 2.19
N THR A 41 -8.85 -4.31 1.30
CA THR A 41 -8.90 -3.83 -0.09
C THR A 41 -9.05 -2.31 -0.19
N ALA A 42 -9.76 -1.68 0.74
CA ALA A 42 -9.98 -0.24 0.72
C ALA A 42 -8.67 0.52 0.91
N LYS A 43 -7.89 0.13 1.92
CA LYS A 43 -6.57 0.75 2.17
C LYS A 43 -5.52 0.36 1.14
N ALA A 44 -5.58 -0.87 0.62
CA ALA A 44 -4.71 -1.27 -0.49
C ALA A 44 -4.90 -0.35 -1.70
N ILE A 45 -6.17 -0.08 -2.08
CA ILE A 45 -6.49 0.84 -3.17
C ILE A 45 -6.03 2.27 -2.87
N GLU A 46 -6.23 2.77 -1.64
CA GLU A 46 -5.79 4.11 -1.23
C GLU A 46 -4.28 4.29 -1.46
N HIS A 47 -3.47 3.38 -0.92
CA HIS A 47 -2.02 3.50 -0.98
C HIS A 47 -1.47 3.23 -2.40
N LEU A 48 -2.00 2.25 -3.13
CA LEU A 48 -1.59 2.01 -4.53
C LEU A 48 -1.97 3.18 -5.45
N THR A 49 -3.11 3.83 -5.21
CA THR A 49 -3.50 5.05 -5.96
C THR A 49 -2.52 6.20 -5.67
N LYS A 50 -2.08 6.34 -4.42
CA LYS A 50 -1.07 7.33 -4.04
C LYS A 50 0.29 7.04 -4.69
N ALA A 51 0.72 5.78 -4.70
CA ALA A 51 1.96 5.35 -5.37
C ALA A 51 1.94 5.67 -6.87
N LEU A 52 0.83 5.34 -7.54
CA LEU A 52 0.63 5.64 -8.96
C LEU A 52 0.72 7.15 -9.25
N GLY A 53 0.12 7.99 -8.40
CA GLY A 53 0.19 9.45 -8.54
C GLY A 53 1.58 10.05 -8.29
N LEU A 54 2.50 9.31 -7.66
CA LEU A 54 3.86 9.77 -7.34
C LEU A 54 4.94 9.28 -8.31
N GLY A 55 4.65 8.26 -9.13
CA GLY A 55 5.56 7.83 -10.18
C GLY A 55 5.73 6.31 -10.32
N THR A 56 5.18 5.50 -9.42
CA THR A 56 5.18 4.03 -9.59
C THR A 56 4.15 3.72 -10.66
N GLY A 57 4.61 3.64 -11.92
CA GLY A 57 3.74 3.44 -13.08
C GLY A 57 3.14 2.02 -13.16
N PRO A 58 3.53 1.17 -14.13
CA PRO A 58 2.75 -0.02 -14.51
C PRO A 58 2.40 -1.01 -13.38
N GLU A 59 3.26 -1.17 -12.38
CA GLU A 59 3.06 -2.15 -11.29
C GLU A 59 1.89 -1.78 -10.37
N SER A 60 1.82 -0.53 -9.88
CA SER A 60 0.72 -0.10 -9.03
C SER A 60 -0.61 -0.07 -9.79
N GLN A 61 -0.58 0.21 -11.09
CA GLN A 61 -1.76 0.12 -11.95
C GLN A 61 -2.25 -1.34 -12.08
N GLU A 62 -1.36 -2.29 -12.37
CA GLU A 62 -1.72 -3.72 -12.44
C GLU A 62 -2.35 -4.22 -11.14
N LYS A 63 -1.78 -3.86 -9.99
CA LYS A 63 -2.34 -4.20 -8.68
C LYS A 63 -3.73 -3.58 -8.46
N LEU A 64 -3.93 -2.33 -8.86
CA LEU A 64 -5.25 -1.69 -8.78
C LEU A 64 -6.29 -2.37 -9.66
N ASP A 65 -5.91 -2.81 -10.86
CA ASP A 65 -6.80 -3.49 -11.80
C ASP A 65 -7.23 -4.86 -11.27
N ASN A 66 -6.34 -5.55 -10.54
CA ASN A 66 -6.63 -6.82 -9.87
C ASN A 66 -7.53 -6.66 -8.62
N LEU A 67 -7.46 -5.50 -7.95
CA LEU A 67 -8.25 -5.23 -6.74
C LEU A 67 -9.66 -4.69 -7.04
N LYS A 68 -9.85 -4.09 -8.21
CA LYS A 68 -11.16 -3.55 -8.62
C LYS A 68 -11.96 -4.63 -9.35
N PRO A 69 -13.17 -4.99 -8.88
CA PRO A 69 -13.98 -5.97 -9.58
C PRO A 69 -14.41 -5.44 -10.97
N GLY A 70 -14.00 -6.13 -12.04
CA GLY A 70 -14.52 -5.95 -13.40
C GLY A 70 -13.72 -5.07 -14.35
N SER A 71 -12.39 -5.05 -14.24
CA SER A 71 -11.48 -4.43 -15.24
C SER A 71 -11.59 -5.10 -16.62
#